data_AF-B7IIL8-F1
#
_entry.id   AF-B7IIL8-F1
#
_cell.length_a   1.000
_cell.length_b   1.000
_cell.length_c   1.000
_cell.angle_alpha   90.00
_cell.angle_beta   90.00
_cell.angle_gamma   90.00
#
_symmetry.space_group_name_H-M   'P 1'
#
loop_
_entity.id
_entity.type
_entity.pdbx_description
1 polymer ?
#
loop_
_entity_poly.entity_id
_entity_poly.type
_entity_poly.pdbx_seq_one_letter_code
_entity_poly.pdbx_strand_id
1 'polypeptide(L)' 'MFIHPGYQGKGIAQKVITLIEEMFPEATSWELATILEEEKNCFLYEKMEYKRTEVIKKLNDKTTLIYYKKER' A
#
# COMPACT_ATOMS: atom_id res chain seq x y z
N MET A 1 3.49 -5.25 0.68
CA MET A 1 4.54 -5.11 1.71
C MET A 1 4.94 -6.49 2.23
N PHE A 2 6.22 -6.74 2.52
CA PHE A 2 6.68 -8.05 3.03
C PHE A 2 6.93 -7.99 4.54
N ILE A 3 6.24 -8.84 5.29
CA ILE A 3 6.45 -9.04 6.73
C ILE A 3 6.48 -10.54 6.97
N HIS A 4 7.48 -11.00 7.72
CA HIS A 4 7.62 -12.41 8.08
C HIS A 4 6.30 -12.96 8.69
N PRO A 5 5.82 -14.15 8.29
CA PRO A 5 4.49 -14.65 8.67
C PRO A 5 4.18 -14.60 10.17
N GLY A 6 5.14 -14.97 11.03
CA GLY A 6 4.99 -14.93 12.49
C GLY A 6 4.82 -13.52 13.11
N TYR A 7 4.95 -12.48 12.30
CA TYR A 7 4.80 -11.07 12.70
C TYR A 7 3.65 -10.35 11.97
N GLN A 8 2.95 -11.03 11.06
CA GLN A 8 1.77 -10.46 10.39
C GLN A 8 0.61 -10.27 11.38
N GLY A 9 -0.31 -9.35 11.07
CA GLY A 9 -1.47 -9.06 11.93
C GLY A 9 -1.16 -8.25 13.20
N LYS A 10 0.11 -7.89 13.44
CA LYS A 10 0.55 -7.15 14.64
C LYS A 10 0.64 -5.62 14.43
N GLY A 11 0.00 -5.08 13.39
CA GLY A 11 0.02 -3.63 13.09
C GLY A 11 1.36 -3.07 12.59
N ILE A 12 2.39 -3.91 12.39
CA ILE A 12 3.74 -3.48 11.98
C ILE A 12 3.71 -2.68 10.67
N ALA A 13 2.95 -3.14 9.68
CA ALA A 13 2.84 -2.48 8.38
C ALA A 13 2.29 -1.05 8.48
N GLN A 14 1.24 -0.87 9.29
CA GLN A 14 0.61 0.44 9.54
C GLN A 14 1.63 1.37 10.19
N LYS A 15 2.33 0.89 11.23
CA LYS A 15 3.37 1.66 11.92
C LYS A 15 4.50 2.08 10.98
N VAL A 16 4.96 1.18 10.10
CA VAL A 16 6.01 1.50 9.11
C VAL A 16 5.56 2.59 8.15
N ILE A 17 4.32 2.50 7.62
CA ILE A 17 3.77 3.53 6.73
C ILE A 17 3.70 4.88 7.45
N THR A 18 3.13 4.94 8.66
CA THR A 18 3.06 6.17 9.44
C THR A 18 4.44 6.79 9.69
N LEU A 19 5.43 5.98 10.09
CA LEU A 19 6.78 6.47 10.33
C LEU A 19 7.42 7.03 9.06
N ILE A 20 7.21 6.40 7.91
CA ILE A 20 7.70 6.92 6.63
C ILE A 20 7.02 8.26 6.31
N GLU A 21 5.70 8.38 6.48
CA GLU A 21 4.96 9.63 6.25
C GLU A 21 5.42 10.78 7.17
N GLU A 22 5.74 10.45 8.44
CA GLU A 22 6.27 11.39 9.44
C GLU A 22 7.71 11.82 9.13
N MET A 23 8.53 10.94 8.55
CA MET A 23 9.93 11.23 8.19
C MET A 23 10.07 12.25 7.07
N PHE A 24 9.05 12.40 6.22
CA PHE A 24 9.06 13.33 5.08
C PHE A 24 7.87 14.30 5.21
N PRO A 25 7.91 15.24 6.17
CA PRO A 25 6.82 16.18 6.43
C PRO A 25 6.47 17.07 5.22
N GLU A 26 7.44 17.32 4.35
CA GLU A 26 7.31 18.15 3.14
C GLU A 26 6.65 17.43 1.96
N ALA A 27 6.52 16.10 2.02
CA ALA A 27 5.86 15.34 0.97
C ALA A 27 4.37 15.68 0.94
N THR A 28 3.88 16.15 -0.21
CA THR A 28 2.47 16.54 -0.42
C THR A 28 1.59 15.35 -0.81
N SER A 29 2.18 14.27 -1.32
CA SER A 29 1.45 13.07 -1.69
C SER A 29 2.34 11.83 -1.62
N TRP A 30 1.68 10.68 -1.50
CA TRP A 30 2.30 9.36 -1.47
C TRP A 30 1.67 8.47 -2.52
N GLU A 31 2.51 7.78 -3.29
CA GLU A 31 2.06 6.87 -4.34
C GLU A 31 2.73 5.51 -4.17
N LEU A 32 1.98 4.45 -4.44
CA LEU A 32 2.51 3.08 -4.45
C LEU A 32 1.78 2.21 -5.47
N ALA A 33 2.46 1.16 -5.89
CA ALA A 33 1.87 0.09 -6.69
C ALA A 33 1.79 -1.20 -5.85
N THR A 34 0.74 -1.98 -6.04
CA THR A 34 0.58 -3.31 -5.42
C THR A 34 -0.05 -4.28 -6.40
N ILE A 35 0.12 -5.57 -6.14
CA ILE A 35 -0.59 -6.65 -6.84
C ILE A 35 -2.02 -6.69 -6.28
N LEU A 36 -3.02 -6.69 -7.16
CA LEU A 36 -4.45 -6.71 -6.82
C LEU A 36 -4.82 -7.99 -6.06
N GLU A 37 -4.25 -9.11 -6.47
CA GLU A 37 -4.47 -10.44 -5.88
C GLU A 37 -3.88 -10.56 -4.46
N GLU A 38 -3.04 -9.61 -4.03
CA GLU A 38 -2.55 -9.48 -2.65
C GLU A 38 -3.52 -8.66 -1.79
N GLU A 39 -4.71 -9.20 -1.55
CA GLU A 39 -5.84 -8.49 -0.90
C GLU A 39 -5.49 -7.86 0.46
N LYS A 40 -4.65 -8.53 1.26
CA LYS A 40 -4.20 -8.01 2.57
C LYS A 40 -3.42 -6.70 2.43
N ASN A 41 -2.62 -6.56 1.36
CA ASN A 41 -1.92 -5.32 1.07
C ASN A 41 -2.90 -4.24 0.61
N CYS A 42 -3.85 -4.57 -0.27
CA CYS A 42 -4.89 -3.63 -0.71
C CYS A 42 -5.68 -3.07 0.49
N PHE A 43 -6.18 -3.95 1.36
CA PHE A 43 -6.90 -3.56 2.57
C PHE A 43 -6.04 -2.70 3.51
N LEU A 44 -4.75 -3.03 3.67
CA LEU A 44 -3.82 -2.22 4.45
C LEU A 44 -3.73 -0.79 3.91
N TYR A 45 -3.53 -0.62 2.60
CA TYR A 45 -3.36 0.71 2.01
C TYR A 45 -4.65 1.53 2.10
N GLU A 46 -5.80 0.91 1.82
CA GLU A 46 -7.12 1.54 1.97
C GLU A 46 -7.40 1.96 3.41
N LYS A 47 -7.04 1.11 4.39
CA LYS A 47 -7.12 1.44 5.81
C LYS A 47 -6.21 2.62 6.21
N MET A 48 -5.09 2.79 5.52
CA MET A 48 -4.16 3.91 5.71
C MET A 48 -4.55 5.15 4.89
N GLU A 49 -5.78 5.19 4.38
CA GLU A 49 -6.38 6.30 3.62
C GLU A 49 -5.79 6.52 2.23
N TYR A 50 -5.00 5.58 1.72
CA TYR A 50 -4.65 5.57 0.31
C TYR A 50 -5.87 5.22 -0.53
N LYS A 51 -6.09 5.99 -1.60
CA LYS A 51 -7.17 5.78 -2.56
C LYS A 51 -6.63 5.06 -3.78
N ARG A 52 -7.31 3.99 -4.20
CA ARG A 52 -6.97 3.30 -5.45
C ARG A 52 -7.18 4.28 -6.62
N THR A 53 -6.22 4.33 -7.54
CA THR A 53 -6.35 5.10 -8.78
C THR A 53 -7.03 4.27 -9.86
N GLU A 54 -7.40 4.90 -10.97
CA GLU A 54 -7.99 4.19 -12.11
C GLU A 54 -6.96 3.37 -12.92
N VAL A 55 -5.67 3.47 -12.57
CA VAL A 55 -4.60 2.77 -13.28
C VAL A 55 -4.59 1.30 -12.88
N ILE A 56 -4.89 0.45 -13.85
CA ILE A 56 -4.86 -1.01 -13.72
C ILE A 56 -4.02 -1.58 -14.87
N LYS A 57 -3.04 -2.40 -14.54
CA LYS A 57 -2.12 -3.01 -15.50
C LYS A 57 -2.08 -4.52 -15.31
N LYS A 58 -2.78 -5.26 -16.17
CA LYS A 58 -2.68 -6.73 -16.23
C LYS A 58 -1.30 -7.11 -16.78
N LEU A 59 -0.48 -7.79 -15.98
CA LEU A 59 0.85 -8.25 -16.39
C LEU A 59 0.79 -9.65 -17.01
N ASN A 60 -0.05 -10.52 -16.47
CA ASN A 60 -0.36 -11.85 -16.97
C ASN A 60 -1.70 -12.31 -16.36
N ASP A 61 -2.09 -13.58 -16.57
CA ASP A 61 -3.37 -14.12 -16.08
C ASP A 61 -3.50 -14.25 -14.56
N LYS A 62 -2.39 -14.13 -13.83
CA LYS A 62 -2.33 -14.29 -12.37
C LYS A 62 -1.83 -13.05 -11.65
N THR A 63 -1.56 -11.95 -12.36
CA THR A 63 -0.96 -10.78 -11.74
C THR A 63 -1.47 -9.51 -12.39
N THR A 64 -2.17 -8.73 -11.59
CA THR A 64 -2.69 -7.43 -11.96
C THR A 64 -2.06 -6.38 -11.05
N LEU A 65 -1.33 -5.43 -11.64
CA LEU A 65 -0.76 -4.31 -10.90
C LEU A 65 -1.78 -3.18 -10.83
N ILE A 66 -1.98 -2.64 -9.64
CA ILE A 66 -2.84 -1.50 -9.36
C ILE A 66 -2.05 -0.45 -8.59
N TYR A 67 -2.58 0.76 -8.56
CA TYR A 67 -1.89 1.90 -7.98
C TYR A 67 -2.78 2.59 -6.95
N TYR A 68 -2.13 3.16 -5.94
CA TYR A 68 -2.75 3.87 -4.84
C TYR A 68 -2.08 5.23 -4.68
N LYS A 69 -2.87 6.25 -4.31
CA LYS A 69 -2.40 7.58 -3.98
C LYS A 69 -3.04 8.09 -2.69
N LYS A 70 -2.27 8.75 -1.84
CA LYS A 70 -2.74 9.50 -0.68
C LYS A 70 -2.24 10.93 -0.79
N GLU A 71 -3.16 11.89 -0.77
CA GLU A 71 -2.82 13.30 -0.62
C GLU A 71 -2.67 13.59 0.89
N ARG A 72 -1.73 14.45 1.25
CA ARG A 72 -1.53 14.88 2.64
C ARG A 72 -2.43 16.05 3.01
#